data_AF-A0A6J5ZLC2-F1
#
_entry.id   AF-A0A6J5ZLC2-F1
#
_cell.length_a   1.000
_cell.length_b   1.000
_cell.length_c   1.000
_cell.angle_alpha   90.00
_cell.angle_beta   90.00
_cell.angle_gamma   90.00
#
_symmetry.space_group_name_H-M   'P 1'
#
loop_
_entity.id
_entity.type
_entity.pdbx_description
1 polymer ?
#
loop_
_entity_poly.entity_id
_entity_poly.type
_entity_poly.pdbx_seq_one_letter_code
_entity_poly.pdbx_strand_id
1 'polypeptide(L)'
;MTGFYDLVRNPNKVNFDSFIASIQPIKELSGAGYDGPVANVTKRGDGFSQGWNTGFVEQGCQIAERGTCGYRLPFDLEKTVVLKVRLSQPVQGWLHGRMKDANIVMTTAADNSQVVEISAKPLSIPSVYGWVKWSELPQKVKDLYPVGSGGTSRGADDFTTTDLNSRTLLTKSMVAGDLPIKELNLWLPLLNDKAAAMRTFWVAQTIRGELPFDSNNCVRGKGFTGVIGTNAVVYSDGPPKFDKTEQSLNYTVGASHFDSKGELFKGYYQLNLRSDVARCLYGFGSAPIQAKIEVSSSDGTPSVATTVISESDGWLKMTASGFTFSTPKISVKLSQEATTPVPSPEVSASPNPVAKPVVSKKVTITCVKGKTTKKVTAVNPKCPIGYKKK
;
A
#
# COMPACT_ATOMS: atom_id res chain seq x y z
N MET A 1 16.96 -10.58 -5.96
CA MET A 1 17.02 -11.06 -4.56
C MET A 1 18.37 -10.68 -4.00
N THR A 2 18.44 -10.13 -2.79
CA THR A 2 19.71 -9.99 -2.04
C THR A 2 19.67 -11.05 -0.97
N GLY A 3 20.55 -12.05 -1.08
CA GLY A 3 20.69 -13.11 -0.08
C GLY A 3 22.12 -13.16 0.43
N PHE A 4 22.30 -13.69 1.63
CA PHE A 4 23.61 -13.88 2.24
C PHE A 4 23.68 -15.25 2.92
N TYR A 5 24.89 -15.81 2.98
CA TYR A 5 25.18 -16.97 3.81
C TYR A 5 25.52 -16.45 5.21
N ASP A 6 24.68 -16.78 6.20
CA ASP A 6 25.03 -16.56 7.59
C ASP A 6 25.89 -17.73 8.06
N LEU A 7 27.22 -17.57 7.94
CA LEU A 7 28.19 -18.59 8.30
C LEU A 7 28.17 -18.96 9.79
N VAL A 8 27.48 -18.19 10.64
CA VAL A 8 27.44 -18.38 12.10
C VAL A 8 26.14 -19.06 12.53
N ARG A 9 24.99 -18.62 11.99
CA ARG A 9 23.67 -19.09 12.45
C ARG A 9 23.02 -20.12 11.54
N ASN A 10 23.34 -20.12 10.24
CA ASN A 10 22.75 -21.04 9.25
C ASN A 10 23.71 -21.23 8.06
N PRO A 11 24.92 -21.82 8.27
CA PRO A 11 25.95 -21.90 7.25
C PRO A 11 25.52 -22.68 5.99
N ASN A 12 24.53 -23.57 6.13
CA ASN A 12 24.04 -24.42 5.05
C ASN A 12 22.78 -23.87 4.35
N LYS A 13 22.32 -22.65 4.66
CA LYS A 13 21.13 -22.04 4.05
C LYS A 13 21.40 -20.60 3.60
N VAL A 14 20.97 -20.29 2.38
CA VAL A 14 20.90 -18.91 1.90
C VAL A 14 19.74 -18.23 2.63
N ASN A 15 20.04 -17.17 3.36
CA ASN A 15 19.03 -16.31 3.97
C ASN A 15 18.66 -15.20 2.97
N PHE A 16 17.37 -15.01 2.72
CA PHE A 16 16.88 -13.87 1.93
C PHE A 16 16.22 -12.82 2.82
N ASP A 17 16.62 -11.56 2.65
CA ASP A 17 16.07 -10.43 3.42
C ASP A 17 14.82 -9.83 2.77
N SER A 18 14.58 -10.11 1.49
CA SER A 18 13.44 -9.57 0.76
C SER A 18 13.00 -10.46 -0.38
N PHE A 19 11.69 -10.47 -0.61
CA PHE A 19 11.06 -11.06 -1.77
C PHE A 19 10.68 -9.94 -2.75
N ILE A 20 10.97 -10.15 -4.03
CA ILE A 20 10.49 -9.29 -5.12
C ILE A 20 10.11 -10.20 -6.28
N ALA A 21 8.92 -10.00 -6.82
CA ALA A 21 8.47 -10.59 -8.06
C ALA A 21 7.81 -9.52 -8.93
N SER A 22 8.11 -9.56 -10.22
CA SER A 22 7.54 -8.68 -11.23
C SER A 22 7.28 -9.50 -12.48
N ILE A 23 6.17 -9.22 -13.15
CA ILE A 23 5.83 -9.83 -14.44
C ILE A 23 5.81 -8.70 -15.46
N GLN A 24 6.21 -9.01 -16.69
CA GLN A 24 6.20 -8.06 -17.80
C GLN A 24 5.82 -8.81 -19.09
N PRO A 25 4.68 -8.50 -19.71
CA PRO A 25 4.34 -9.01 -21.03
C PRO A 25 5.39 -8.55 -22.03
N ILE A 26 5.84 -9.47 -22.88
CA ILE A 26 6.80 -9.17 -23.93
C ILE A 26 6.31 -9.68 -25.28
N LYS A 27 6.82 -9.06 -26.34
CA LYS A 27 6.83 -9.61 -27.70
C LYS A 27 8.28 -9.79 -28.13
N GLU A 28 8.61 -10.96 -28.67
CA GLU A 28 9.93 -11.18 -29.24
C GLU A 28 10.06 -10.47 -30.59
N LEU A 29 11.15 -9.73 -30.75
CA LEU A 29 11.57 -9.08 -31.99
C LEU A 29 12.98 -9.55 -32.34
N SER A 30 13.24 -9.75 -33.62
CA SER A 30 14.59 -10.05 -34.13
C SER A 30 15.22 -8.81 -34.74
N GLY A 31 16.53 -8.62 -34.55
CA GLY A 31 17.26 -7.49 -35.09
C GLY A 31 18.75 -7.54 -34.74
N ALA A 32 19.60 -7.24 -35.72
CA ALA A 32 21.06 -7.29 -35.56
C ALA A 32 21.63 -6.27 -34.55
N GLY A 33 20.84 -5.25 -34.18
CA GLY A 33 21.22 -4.23 -33.19
C GLY A 33 20.86 -4.58 -31.74
N TYR A 34 20.30 -5.78 -31.50
CA TYR A 34 20.03 -6.27 -30.15
C TYR A 34 21.20 -7.10 -29.66
N ASP A 35 21.70 -6.73 -28.49
CA ASP A 35 22.70 -7.49 -27.75
C ASP A 35 22.27 -7.66 -26.30
N GLY A 36 22.69 -8.76 -25.71
CA GLY A 36 22.47 -9.02 -24.30
C GLY A 36 23.30 -8.11 -23.38
N PRO A 37 22.97 -8.06 -22.08
CA PRO A 37 23.75 -7.30 -21.11
C PRO A 37 25.20 -7.78 -21.09
N VAL A 38 26.13 -6.85 -21.32
CA VAL A 38 27.57 -7.11 -21.16
C VAL A 38 28.01 -6.55 -19.82
N ALA A 39 28.49 -7.44 -18.94
CA ALA A 39 29.21 -7.03 -17.74
C ALA A 39 30.57 -6.47 -18.16
N ASN A 40 30.88 -5.24 -17.76
CA ASN A 40 32.16 -4.61 -18.05
C ASN A 40 32.78 -4.04 -16.79
N VAL A 41 34.09 -3.76 -16.84
CA VAL A 41 34.78 -3.03 -15.79
C VAL A 41 34.87 -1.58 -16.24
N THR A 42 34.25 -0.68 -15.48
CA THR A 42 34.21 0.76 -15.80
C THR A 42 35.07 1.53 -14.82
N LYS A 43 35.90 2.43 -15.32
CA LYS A 43 36.62 3.39 -14.49
C LYS A 43 35.61 4.34 -13.83
N ARG A 44 35.63 4.44 -12.50
CA ARG A 44 34.80 5.37 -11.71
C ARG A 44 35.69 6.07 -10.69
N GLY A 45 35.85 7.38 -10.85
CA GLY A 45 36.84 8.15 -10.09
C GLY A 45 38.25 7.58 -10.28
N ASP A 46 38.95 7.38 -9.17
CA ASP A 46 40.31 6.81 -9.14
C ASP A 46 40.34 5.27 -9.21
N GLY A 47 39.17 4.62 -9.22
CA GLY A 47 39.04 3.17 -9.18
C GLY A 47 38.35 2.56 -10.40
N PHE A 48 38.22 1.23 -10.35
CA PHE A 48 37.43 0.44 -11.29
C PHE A 48 36.26 -0.20 -10.55
N SER A 49 35.10 -0.27 -11.21
CA SER A 49 33.90 -0.89 -10.66
C SER A 49 33.17 -1.69 -11.73
N GLN A 50 32.29 -2.60 -11.29
CA GLN A 50 31.43 -3.33 -12.21
C GLN A 50 30.44 -2.36 -12.87
N GLY A 51 30.43 -2.38 -14.20
CA GLY A 51 29.42 -1.75 -15.04
C GLY A 51 28.60 -2.80 -15.78
N TRP A 52 27.51 -2.31 -16.34
CA TRP A 52 26.59 -3.10 -17.14
C TRP A 52 26.17 -2.23 -18.32
N ASN A 53 26.32 -2.73 -19.55
CA ASN A 53 25.69 -2.08 -20.69
C ASN A 53 24.21 -2.51 -20.74
N THR A 54 23.31 -1.58 -20.43
CA THR A 54 21.85 -1.80 -20.49
C THR A 54 21.19 -1.05 -21.64
N GLY A 55 21.91 -0.76 -22.74
CA GLY A 55 21.38 -0.03 -23.90
C GLY A 55 20.12 -0.68 -24.52
N PHE A 56 19.96 -2.00 -24.38
CA PHE A 56 18.73 -2.70 -24.78
C PHE A 56 17.48 -2.17 -24.06
N VAL A 57 17.61 -1.63 -22.85
CA VAL A 57 16.49 -1.04 -22.09
C VAL A 57 15.97 0.20 -22.80
N GLU A 58 16.87 1.04 -23.34
CA GLU A 58 16.54 2.25 -24.09
C GLU A 58 15.83 1.92 -25.40
N GLN A 59 16.16 0.77 -26.00
CA GLN A 59 15.47 0.21 -27.16
C GLN A 59 14.11 -0.44 -26.81
N GLY A 60 13.68 -0.36 -25.55
CA GLY A 60 12.38 -0.85 -25.09
C GLY A 60 12.37 -2.33 -24.66
N CYS A 61 13.50 -3.03 -24.72
CA CYS A 61 13.60 -4.45 -24.39
C CYS A 61 13.60 -4.68 -22.87
N GLN A 62 12.77 -5.61 -22.40
CA GLN A 62 12.79 -6.12 -21.02
C GLN A 62 13.99 -7.04 -20.78
N ILE A 63 14.25 -7.88 -21.77
CA ILE A 63 15.38 -8.79 -21.88
C ILE A 63 15.88 -8.71 -23.31
N ALA A 64 17.18 -8.83 -23.51
CA ALA A 64 17.77 -8.90 -24.84
C ALA A 64 18.86 -9.97 -24.85
N GLU A 65 19.00 -10.59 -26.01
CA GLU A 65 20.07 -11.51 -26.37
C GLU A 65 20.60 -11.08 -27.75
N ARG A 66 21.71 -11.68 -28.19
CA ARG A 66 22.27 -11.37 -29.49
C ARG A 66 21.25 -11.66 -30.59
N GLY A 67 20.81 -10.62 -31.29
CA GLY A 67 19.82 -10.72 -32.36
C GLY A 67 18.36 -10.70 -31.92
N THR A 68 18.05 -10.68 -30.62
CA THR A 68 16.68 -10.85 -30.10
C THR A 68 16.36 -9.89 -28.96
N CYS A 69 15.16 -9.30 -29.00
CA CYS A 69 14.63 -8.40 -27.98
C CYS A 69 13.26 -8.88 -27.49
N GLY A 70 13.13 -9.11 -26.18
CA GLY A 70 11.84 -9.21 -25.50
C GLY A 70 11.26 -7.82 -25.28
N TYR A 71 10.62 -7.26 -26.29
CA TYR A 71 10.07 -5.90 -26.27
C TYR A 71 8.89 -5.78 -25.32
N ARG A 72 8.89 -4.76 -24.45
CA ARG A 72 7.83 -4.57 -23.42
C ARG A 72 6.48 -4.26 -24.05
N LEU A 73 5.45 -4.99 -23.64
CA LEU A 73 4.06 -4.69 -23.95
C LEU A 73 3.31 -4.16 -22.72
N PRO A 74 2.29 -3.31 -22.89
CA PRO A 74 1.38 -2.99 -21.80
C PRO A 74 0.60 -4.24 -21.37
N PHE A 75 0.19 -4.26 -20.10
CA PHE A 75 -0.73 -5.26 -19.60
C PHE A 75 -2.17 -5.00 -20.06
N ASP A 76 -2.91 -6.07 -20.24
CA ASP A 76 -4.37 -6.05 -20.19
C ASP A 76 -4.81 -5.91 -18.72
N LEU A 77 -5.43 -4.79 -18.37
CA LEU A 77 -5.81 -4.45 -17.00
C LEU A 77 -6.96 -5.30 -16.44
N GLU A 78 -7.70 -6.00 -17.32
CA GLU A 78 -8.80 -6.86 -16.89
C GLU A 78 -8.39 -8.31 -16.65
N LYS A 79 -7.19 -8.70 -17.09
CA LYS A 79 -6.67 -10.05 -16.88
C LYS A 79 -6.01 -10.18 -15.52
N THR A 80 -6.42 -11.22 -14.80
CA THR A 80 -5.73 -11.66 -13.60
C THR A 80 -4.44 -12.38 -13.98
N VAL A 81 -3.32 -11.93 -13.42
CA VAL A 81 -2.02 -12.56 -13.56
C VAL A 81 -1.75 -13.38 -12.31
N VAL A 82 -1.34 -14.63 -12.50
CA VAL A 82 -1.05 -15.58 -11.41
C VAL A 82 0.42 -15.95 -11.45
N LEU A 83 1.11 -15.72 -10.34
CA LEU A 83 2.48 -16.18 -10.10
C LEU A 83 2.44 -17.28 -9.04
N LYS A 84 3.04 -18.44 -9.33
CA LYS A 84 3.22 -19.51 -8.35
C LYS A 84 4.69 -19.90 -8.28
N VAL A 85 5.31 -19.71 -7.12
CA VAL A 85 6.74 -19.96 -6.90
C VAL A 85 6.97 -20.78 -5.64
N ARG A 86 8.02 -21.60 -5.65
CA ARG A 86 8.51 -22.31 -4.46
C ARG A 86 9.78 -21.65 -3.96
N LEU A 87 9.79 -21.28 -2.69
CA LEU A 87 10.90 -20.62 -1.99
C LEU A 87 11.51 -21.58 -0.96
N SER A 88 12.82 -21.50 -0.73
CA SER A 88 13.52 -22.32 0.27
C SER A 88 13.29 -21.87 1.71
N GLN A 89 12.65 -20.71 1.90
CA GLN A 89 12.27 -20.16 3.20
C GLN A 89 10.96 -19.37 3.10
N PRO A 90 10.23 -19.15 4.20
CA PRO A 90 8.97 -18.41 4.18
C PRO A 90 9.17 -16.91 4.00
N VAL A 91 8.30 -16.27 3.22
CA VAL A 91 8.17 -14.81 3.14
C VAL A 91 7.77 -14.26 4.50
N GLN A 92 8.46 -13.20 4.92
CA GLN A 92 8.21 -12.52 6.19
C GLN A 92 7.59 -11.14 5.95
N GLY A 93 6.77 -10.70 6.91
CA GLY A 93 6.27 -9.33 6.97
C GLY A 93 5.17 -9.05 5.95
N TRP A 94 5.24 -7.86 5.35
CA TRP A 94 4.22 -7.35 4.44
C TRP A 94 4.73 -7.33 3.01
N LEU A 95 3.82 -7.52 2.06
CA LEU A 95 4.06 -7.22 0.67
C LEU A 95 3.43 -5.88 0.30
N HIS A 96 4.03 -5.19 -0.66
CA HIS A 96 3.43 -4.05 -1.34
C HIS A 96 3.70 -4.16 -2.84
N GLY A 97 2.93 -3.43 -3.64
CA GLY A 97 3.28 -3.23 -5.04
C GLY A 97 2.11 -2.81 -5.91
N ARG A 98 2.20 -3.20 -7.18
CA ARG A 98 1.30 -2.78 -8.26
C ARG A 98 0.35 -3.93 -8.56
N MET A 99 -0.53 -4.19 -7.60
CA MET A 99 -1.48 -5.31 -7.65
C MET A 99 -2.87 -4.80 -7.31
N LYS A 100 -3.82 -5.07 -8.18
CA LYS A 100 -5.24 -4.85 -7.98
C LYS A 100 -5.92 -6.17 -7.64
N ASP A 101 -6.78 -6.13 -6.63
CA ASP A 101 -7.58 -7.26 -6.14
C ASP A 101 -6.71 -8.47 -5.80
N ALA A 102 -5.59 -8.22 -5.09
CA ALA A 102 -4.57 -9.25 -4.86
C ALA A 102 -5.07 -10.33 -3.90
N ASN A 103 -5.00 -11.58 -4.34
CA ASN A 103 -5.18 -12.76 -3.52
C ASN A 103 -3.85 -13.48 -3.37
N ILE A 104 -3.46 -13.78 -2.12
CA ILE A 104 -2.16 -14.39 -1.83
C ILE A 104 -2.39 -15.64 -0.98
N VAL A 105 -1.95 -16.77 -1.52
CA VAL A 105 -2.01 -18.06 -0.85
C VAL A 105 -0.59 -18.52 -0.59
N MET A 106 -0.27 -18.83 0.67
CA MET A 106 1.05 -19.32 1.05
C MET A 106 0.92 -20.64 1.81
N THR A 107 1.69 -21.63 1.41
CA THR A 107 1.74 -22.94 2.06
C THR A 107 3.17 -23.26 2.43
N THR A 108 3.45 -23.37 3.73
CA THR A 108 4.77 -23.72 4.25
C THR A 108 4.82 -25.23 4.52
N ALA A 109 5.83 -25.90 3.97
CA ALA A 109 6.08 -27.31 4.19
C ALA A 109 6.91 -27.56 5.46
N ALA A 110 6.99 -28.82 5.90
CA ALA A 110 7.72 -29.21 7.11
C ALA A 110 9.24 -28.93 7.03
N ASP A 111 9.80 -28.90 5.81
CA ASP A 111 11.21 -28.54 5.55
C ASP A 111 11.47 -27.02 5.57
N ASN A 112 10.45 -26.23 5.92
CA ASN A 112 10.42 -24.77 5.91
C ASN A 112 10.48 -24.14 4.51
N SER A 113 10.35 -24.92 3.43
CA SER A 113 10.10 -24.37 2.10
C SER A 113 8.66 -23.84 2.01
N GLN A 114 8.43 -22.84 1.18
CA GLN A 114 7.13 -22.19 1.05
C GLN A 114 6.72 -22.09 -0.42
N VAL A 115 5.51 -22.54 -0.74
CA VAL A 115 4.85 -22.22 -2.00
C VAL A 115 4.10 -20.92 -1.81
N VAL A 116 4.37 -19.93 -2.66
CA VAL A 116 3.69 -18.64 -2.69
C VAL A 116 2.95 -18.52 -4.02
N GLU A 117 1.64 -18.32 -3.95
CA GLU A 117 0.78 -18.05 -5.09
C GLU A 117 0.19 -16.64 -4.95
N ILE A 118 0.43 -15.78 -5.93
CA ILE A 118 -0.06 -14.40 -5.99
C ILE A 118 -0.92 -14.27 -7.24
N SER A 119 -2.20 -13.96 -7.05
CA SER A 119 -3.16 -13.71 -8.11
C SER A 119 -3.62 -12.26 -8.01
N ALA A 120 -3.35 -11.44 -9.01
CA ALA A 120 -3.78 -10.04 -9.02
C ALA A 120 -3.92 -9.50 -10.44
N LYS A 121 -4.78 -8.50 -10.62
CA LYS A 121 -4.81 -7.68 -11.83
C LYS A 121 -3.66 -6.66 -11.80
N PRO A 122 -3.09 -6.27 -12.95
CA PRO A 122 -2.11 -5.20 -13.04
C PRO A 122 -2.76 -3.82 -12.81
N LEU A 123 -1.94 -2.81 -12.56
CA LEU A 123 -2.38 -1.43 -12.35
C LEU A 123 -1.73 -0.48 -13.35
N SER A 124 -2.48 0.54 -13.77
CA SER A 124 -1.96 1.68 -14.52
C SER A 124 -1.44 2.75 -13.55
N ILE A 125 -0.20 3.17 -13.75
CA ILE A 125 0.57 4.06 -12.87
C ILE A 125 1.02 5.28 -13.67
N PRO A 126 0.84 6.50 -13.13
CA PRO A 126 1.34 7.69 -13.78
C PRO A 126 2.87 7.77 -13.65
N SER A 127 3.51 8.11 -14.75
CA SER A 127 4.92 8.48 -14.78
C SER A 127 5.01 10.00 -14.67
N VAL A 128 5.49 10.48 -13.53
CA VAL A 128 5.68 11.91 -13.27
C VAL A 128 7.17 12.21 -13.46
N TYR A 129 7.48 12.93 -14.52
CA TYR A 129 8.82 13.43 -14.81
C TYR A 129 8.71 14.69 -15.68
N GLY A 130 9.75 15.52 -15.63
CA GLY A 130 9.85 16.71 -16.46
C GLY A 130 11.19 17.38 -16.26
N TRP A 131 11.37 18.50 -16.96
CA TRP A 131 12.60 19.27 -16.93
C TRP A 131 12.25 20.75 -16.82
N VAL A 132 12.93 21.44 -15.91
CA VAL A 132 12.74 22.87 -15.64
C VAL A 132 14.13 23.50 -15.49
N LYS A 133 14.32 24.70 -16.04
CA LYS A 133 15.59 25.40 -15.91
C LYS A 133 15.83 25.79 -14.46
N TRP A 134 17.08 25.73 -14.01
CA TRP A 134 17.44 26.10 -12.64
C TRP A 134 16.98 27.51 -12.26
N SER A 135 17.11 28.47 -13.17
CA SER A 135 16.68 29.86 -12.98
C SER A 135 15.18 29.99 -12.69
N GLU A 136 14.36 29.09 -13.22
CA GLU A 136 12.88 29.09 -13.11
C GLU A 136 12.38 28.29 -11.89
N LEU A 137 13.26 27.53 -11.21
CA LEU A 137 12.87 26.73 -10.06
C LEU A 137 12.56 27.61 -8.82
N PRO A 138 11.46 27.33 -8.10
CA PRO A 138 11.20 27.89 -6.79
C PRO A 138 12.31 27.51 -5.80
N GLN A 139 12.57 28.38 -4.81
CA GLN A 139 13.63 28.14 -3.82
C GLN A 139 13.48 26.79 -3.11
N LYS A 140 12.26 26.41 -2.72
CA LYS A 140 11.99 25.13 -2.06
C LYS A 140 12.39 23.90 -2.90
N VAL A 141 12.39 24.02 -4.23
CA VAL A 141 12.85 22.95 -5.13
C VAL A 141 14.37 23.01 -5.28
N LYS A 142 14.96 24.21 -5.38
CA LYS A 142 16.41 24.41 -5.38
C LYS A 142 17.08 23.81 -4.14
N ASP A 143 16.44 23.96 -2.97
CA ASP A 143 16.92 23.43 -1.69
C ASP A 143 17.02 21.89 -1.68
N LEU A 144 16.31 21.18 -2.57
CA LEU A 144 16.44 19.72 -2.71
C LEU A 144 17.70 19.31 -3.47
N TYR A 145 18.28 20.22 -4.25
CA TYR A 145 19.36 19.91 -5.19
C TYR A 145 20.56 20.86 -5.05
N PRO A 146 21.19 20.99 -3.87
CA PRO A 146 22.41 21.79 -3.69
C PRO A 146 23.59 21.27 -4.54
N VAL A 147 24.72 21.98 -4.49
CA VAL A 147 26.01 21.47 -4.97
C VAL A 147 26.30 20.10 -4.33
N GLY A 148 26.82 19.15 -5.10
CA GLY A 148 27.08 17.79 -4.61
C GLY A 148 25.85 16.87 -4.55
N SER A 149 24.67 17.33 -4.99
CA SER A 149 23.49 16.47 -5.05
C SER A 149 23.72 15.26 -5.94
N GLY A 150 23.33 14.09 -5.45
CA GLY A 150 23.39 12.84 -6.23
C GLY A 150 22.48 12.89 -7.46
N GLY A 151 22.69 11.96 -8.38
CA GLY A 151 21.93 11.86 -9.62
C GLY A 151 22.80 11.39 -10.78
N THR A 152 22.33 11.66 -11.99
CA THR A 152 23.10 11.49 -13.23
C THR A 152 23.34 12.86 -13.84
N SER A 153 24.57 13.13 -14.26
CA SER A 153 24.96 14.37 -14.92
C SER A 153 25.67 14.09 -16.24
N ARG A 154 26.05 15.15 -16.97
CA ARG A 154 26.79 15.01 -18.24
C ARG A 154 28.29 14.77 -17.99
N GLY A 155 28.85 15.38 -16.95
CA GLY A 155 30.25 15.23 -16.56
C GLY A 155 30.45 15.27 -15.05
N ALA A 156 31.66 14.90 -14.59
CA ALA A 156 31.99 14.92 -13.16
C ALA A 156 31.88 16.33 -12.56
N ASP A 157 32.25 17.36 -13.33
CA ASP A 157 32.22 18.76 -12.91
C ASP A 157 30.80 19.28 -12.60
N ASP A 158 29.76 18.66 -13.17
CA ASP A 158 28.38 18.98 -12.84
C ASP A 158 28.06 18.69 -11.36
N PHE A 159 28.76 17.76 -10.70
CA PHE A 159 28.51 17.47 -9.30
C PHE A 159 29.17 18.48 -8.35
N THR A 160 30.25 19.13 -8.78
CA THR A 160 31.08 20.02 -7.95
C THR A 160 30.92 21.49 -8.28
N THR A 161 30.37 21.82 -9.45
CA THR A 161 30.13 23.21 -9.87
C THR A 161 29.25 23.96 -8.88
N THR A 162 29.63 25.19 -8.56
CA THR A 162 28.83 26.14 -7.78
C THR A 162 27.89 26.96 -8.66
N ASP A 163 28.14 27.02 -9.98
CA ASP A 163 27.20 27.59 -10.94
C ASP A 163 26.12 26.56 -11.31
N LEU A 164 25.05 26.56 -10.52
CA LEU A 164 23.96 25.60 -10.70
C LEU A 164 23.09 25.87 -11.94
N ASN A 165 23.26 27.00 -12.63
CA ASN A 165 22.53 27.29 -13.88
C ASN A 165 23.13 26.58 -15.10
N SER A 166 24.44 26.36 -15.12
CA SER A 166 25.12 25.63 -16.20
C SER A 166 25.08 24.10 -16.03
N ARG A 167 24.77 23.63 -14.83
CA ARG A 167 24.68 22.22 -14.48
C ARG A 167 23.46 21.53 -15.11
N THR A 168 23.68 20.35 -15.68
CA THR A 168 22.59 19.39 -15.99
C THR A 168 22.54 18.29 -14.93
N LEU A 169 21.40 18.16 -14.26
CA LEU A 169 21.19 17.11 -13.25
C LEU A 169 19.87 16.37 -13.52
N LEU A 170 19.98 15.08 -13.78
CA LEU A 170 18.85 14.15 -13.78
C LEU A 170 18.80 13.45 -12.42
N THR A 171 17.75 13.71 -11.66
CA THR A 171 17.47 13.01 -10.41
C THR A 171 16.33 12.02 -10.60
N LYS A 172 16.36 10.96 -9.79
CA LYS A 172 15.27 9.99 -9.70
C LYS A 172 14.83 9.94 -8.24
N SER A 173 13.57 10.24 -8.00
CA SER A 173 13.00 10.12 -6.67
C SER A 173 12.82 8.65 -6.26
N MET A 174 12.81 8.42 -4.95
CA MET A 174 12.36 7.16 -4.38
C MET A 174 10.84 7.02 -4.55
N VAL A 175 10.30 5.82 -4.29
CA VAL A 175 8.84 5.58 -4.37
C VAL A 175 8.18 5.48 -3.00
N ALA A 176 8.95 5.29 -1.94
CA ALA A 176 8.46 5.04 -0.60
C ALA A 176 9.08 6.02 0.40
N GLY A 177 8.26 6.58 1.29
CA GLY A 177 8.70 7.39 2.43
C GLY A 177 8.29 8.87 2.32
N ASP A 178 8.58 9.63 3.37
CA ASP A 178 8.15 11.03 3.47
C ASP A 178 8.91 11.95 2.51
N LEU A 179 10.19 11.64 2.24
CA LEU A 179 11.01 12.39 1.28
C LEU A 179 10.43 12.39 -0.15
N PRO A 180 10.13 11.23 -0.78
CA PRO A 180 9.56 11.23 -2.12
C PRO A 180 8.14 11.82 -2.18
N ILE A 181 7.34 11.70 -1.10
CA ILE A 181 6.04 12.38 -0.99
C ILE A 181 6.23 13.90 -1.03
N LYS A 182 7.19 14.43 -0.24
CA LYS A 182 7.53 15.85 -0.21
C LYS A 182 8.06 16.34 -1.56
N GLU A 183 8.97 15.57 -2.17
CA GLU A 183 9.55 15.88 -3.48
C GLU A 183 8.47 15.93 -4.55
N LEU A 184 7.59 14.92 -4.63
CA LEU A 184 6.47 14.92 -5.58
C LEU A 184 5.61 16.16 -5.43
N ASN A 185 5.20 16.52 -4.21
CA ASN A 185 4.35 17.69 -3.95
C ASN A 185 4.99 19.01 -4.38
N LEU A 186 6.32 19.11 -4.32
CA LEU A 186 7.05 20.28 -4.79
C LEU A 186 7.13 20.35 -6.32
N TRP A 187 7.16 19.20 -6.98
CA TRP A 187 7.25 19.10 -8.44
C TRP A 187 5.90 19.17 -9.16
N LEU A 188 4.82 18.65 -8.59
CA LEU A 188 3.50 18.60 -9.25
C LEU A 188 3.05 19.96 -9.82
N PRO A 189 3.16 21.10 -9.11
CA PRO A 189 2.78 22.40 -9.66
C PRO A 189 3.61 22.83 -10.88
N LEU A 190 4.88 22.43 -10.93
CA LEU A 190 5.78 22.72 -12.06
C LEU A 190 5.48 21.84 -13.28
N LEU A 191 4.81 20.71 -13.06
CA LEU A 191 4.46 19.72 -14.08
C LEU A 191 2.97 19.76 -14.45
N ASN A 192 2.29 20.86 -14.13
CA ASN A 192 0.85 21.06 -14.36
C ASN A 192 -0.02 19.97 -13.74
N ASP A 193 0.47 19.34 -12.68
CA ASP A 193 -0.18 18.24 -11.97
C ASP A 193 -0.63 17.10 -12.90
N LYS A 194 0.15 16.85 -13.97
CA LYS A 194 -0.18 15.94 -15.05
C LYS A 194 0.92 14.90 -15.22
N ALA A 195 0.52 13.64 -15.41
CA ALA A 195 1.46 12.60 -15.75
C ALA A 195 2.06 12.85 -17.15
N ALA A 196 3.35 12.60 -17.32
CA ALA A 196 3.98 12.65 -18.63
C ALA A 196 3.66 11.39 -19.47
N ALA A 197 3.40 10.26 -18.81
CA ALA A 197 2.95 9.01 -19.45
C ALA A 197 2.18 8.14 -18.46
N MET A 198 1.41 7.18 -18.97
CA MET A 198 0.84 6.09 -18.17
C MET A 198 1.58 4.77 -18.48
N ARG A 199 1.85 3.99 -17.44
CA ARG A 199 2.56 2.71 -17.55
C ARG A 199 1.83 1.65 -16.74
N THR A 200 1.74 0.43 -17.26
CA THR A 200 1.08 -0.68 -16.57
C THR A 200 2.10 -1.56 -15.87
N PHE A 201 1.82 -1.97 -14.64
CA PHE A 201 2.74 -2.79 -13.84
C PHE A 201 2.01 -3.91 -13.12
N TRP A 202 2.73 -5.03 -12.93
CA TRP A 202 2.40 -6.08 -11.98
C TRP A 202 3.66 -6.37 -11.16
N VAL A 203 3.65 -6.00 -9.88
CA VAL A 203 4.82 -6.14 -8.99
C VAL A 203 4.35 -6.47 -7.58
N ALA A 204 5.03 -7.41 -6.92
CA ALA A 204 4.92 -7.72 -5.51
C ALA A 204 6.31 -7.69 -4.86
N GLN A 205 6.46 -6.96 -3.77
CA GLN A 205 7.74 -6.79 -3.09
C GLN A 205 7.54 -6.77 -1.57
N THR A 206 8.52 -7.24 -0.80
CA THR A 206 8.56 -7.07 0.66
C THR A 206 8.73 -5.61 1.03
N ILE A 207 7.90 -5.12 1.93
CA ILE A 207 8.03 -3.79 2.54
C ILE A 207 9.30 -3.77 3.40
N ARG A 208 10.16 -2.76 3.17
CA ARG A 208 11.42 -2.58 3.92
C ARG A 208 11.35 -1.55 5.04
N GLY A 209 10.33 -0.69 5.04
CA GLY A 209 10.13 0.30 6.11
C GLY A 209 9.99 -0.34 7.48
N GLU A 210 10.52 0.33 8.50
CA GLU A 210 10.43 -0.14 9.88
C GLU A 210 8.96 -0.21 10.33
N LEU A 211 8.61 -1.34 10.92
CA LEU A 211 7.40 -1.45 11.72
C LEU A 211 7.56 -0.56 12.96
N PRO A 212 6.57 0.28 13.28
CA PRO A 212 6.54 0.97 14.56
C PRO A 212 6.77 -0.05 15.70
N PHE A 213 7.51 0.33 16.73
CA PHE A 213 7.90 -0.58 17.83
C PHE A 213 6.69 -1.34 18.41
N ASP A 214 5.56 -0.65 18.59
CA ASP A 214 4.32 -1.25 19.08
C ASP A 214 3.71 -2.29 18.13
N SER A 215 3.95 -2.15 16.82
CA SER A 215 3.51 -3.09 15.78
C SER A 215 4.44 -4.29 15.62
N ASN A 216 5.69 -4.21 16.11
CA ASN A 216 6.67 -5.30 15.98
C ASN A 216 6.19 -6.59 16.64
N ASN A 217 5.54 -6.51 17.80
CA ASN A 217 5.06 -7.70 18.52
C ASN A 217 3.94 -8.45 17.76
N CYS A 218 3.22 -7.75 16.89
CA CYS A 218 2.13 -8.32 16.11
C CYS A 218 2.57 -8.91 14.76
N VAL A 219 3.74 -8.52 14.26
CA VAL A 219 4.19 -8.82 12.90
C VAL A 219 5.46 -9.66 12.87
N ARG A 220 6.42 -9.40 13.77
CA ARG A 220 7.73 -10.06 13.77
C ARG A 220 7.57 -11.55 14.11
N GLY A 221 8.14 -12.41 13.26
CA GLY A 221 8.10 -13.87 13.44
C GLY A 221 6.74 -14.52 13.15
N LYS A 222 5.75 -13.77 12.64
CA LYS A 222 4.43 -14.30 12.26
C LYS A 222 4.33 -14.75 10.81
N GLY A 223 5.45 -14.73 10.07
CA GLY A 223 5.48 -15.01 8.63
C GLY A 223 4.89 -13.86 7.83
N PHE A 224 4.20 -14.19 6.75
CA PHE A 224 3.45 -13.22 5.94
C PHE A 224 2.22 -12.70 6.70
N THR A 225 2.02 -11.39 6.65
CA THR A 225 1.03 -10.68 7.49
C THR A 225 0.04 -9.84 6.72
N GLY A 226 0.42 -9.26 5.58
CA GLY A 226 -0.49 -8.49 4.76
C GLY A 226 0.09 -8.04 3.42
N VAL A 227 -0.78 -7.57 2.54
CA VAL A 227 -0.41 -6.97 1.25
C VAL A 227 -1.10 -5.63 1.03
N ILE A 228 -0.33 -4.68 0.52
CA ILE A 228 -0.80 -3.39 0.01
C ILE A 228 -0.73 -3.39 -1.51
N GLY A 229 -1.79 -2.95 -2.17
CA GLY A 229 -1.82 -2.71 -3.61
C GLY A 229 -2.23 -1.27 -3.89
N THR A 230 -1.47 -0.54 -4.71
CA THR A 230 -1.80 0.85 -5.03
C THR A 230 -1.28 1.29 -6.39
N ASN A 231 -2.03 2.19 -7.02
CA ASN A 231 -1.65 2.84 -8.27
C ASN A 231 -0.93 4.19 -8.11
N ALA A 232 -0.59 4.58 -6.89
CA ALA A 232 0.08 5.83 -6.59
C ALA A 232 1.56 5.86 -7.04
N VAL A 233 2.10 7.02 -7.44
CA VAL A 233 3.53 7.17 -7.77
C VAL A 233 4.40 6.98 -6.52
N VAL A 234 4.02 7.64 -5.44
CA VAL A 234 4.70 7.60 -4.13
C VAL A 234 3.73 7.14 -3.04
N TYR A 235 4.26 6.57 -1.96
CA TYR A 235 3.47 6.09 -0.83
C TYR A 235 4.30 6.02 0.45
N SER A 236 3.65 5.84 1.61
CA SER A 236 4.33 5.66 2.89
C SER A 236 5.27 4.44 2.87
N ASP A 237 6.47 4.59 3.42
CA ASP A 237 7.41 3.49 3.61
C ASP A 237 7.03 2.69 4.86
N GLY A 238 6.58 1.46 4.67
CA GLY A 238 6.06 0.63 5.76
C GLY A 238 4.61 0.19 5.58
N PRO A 239 4.10 -0.65 6.48
CA PRO A 239 2.66 -0.85 6.63
C PRO A 239 1.98 0.44 7.15
N PRO A 240 0.63 0.52 7.11
CA PRO A 240 -0.06 1.68 7.64
C PRO A 240 0.25 1.89 9.13
N LYS A 241 0.42 3.14 9.52
CA LYS A 241 0.73 3.54 10.89
C LYS A 241 -0.54 3.55 11.72
N PHE A 242 -0.55 2.83 12.84
CA PHE A 242 -1.69 2.87 13.75
C PHE A 242 -1.66 4.15 14.61
N ASP A 243 -2.74 4.91 14.56
CA ASP A 243 -3.01 6.05 15.41
C ASP A 243 -3.92 5.61 16.56
N LYS A 244 -3.35 5.55 17.78
CA LYS A 244 -4.08 5.13 18.98
C LYS A 244 -5.16 6.13 19.40
N THR A 245 -4.99 7.41 19.10
CA THR A 245 -5.94 8.46 19.47
C THR A 245 -7.17 8.37 18.57
N GLU A 246 -6.96 8.27 17.26
CA GLU A 246 -8.03 8.18 16.26
C GLU A 246 -8.53 6.75 16.02
N GLN A 247 -7.89 5.74 16.63
CA GLN A 247 -8.15 4.32 16.39
C GLN A 247 -8.16 3.98 14.89
N SER A 248 -7.12 4.42 14.17
CA SER A 248 -7.05 4.34 12.71
C SER A 248 -5.72 3.84 12.16
N LEU A 249 -5.74 3.07 11.07
CA LEU A 249 -4.56 2.81 10.24
C LEU A 249 -4.43 3.90 9.18
N ASN A 250 -3.33 4.64 9.24
CA ASN A 250 -3.03 5.75 8.34
C ASN A 250 -1.99 5.34 7.30
N TYR A 251 -2.30 5.59 6.04
CA TYR A 251 -1.39 5.35 4.91
C TYR A 251 -1.46 6.51 3.92
N THR A 252 -0.31 7.07 3.54
CA THR A 252 -0.26 8.17 2.58
C THR A 252 0.08 7.63 1.21
N VAL A 253 -0.64 8.11 0.19
CA VAL A 253 -0.37 7.81 -1.21
C VAL A 253 -0.33 9.11 -2.01
N GLY A 254 0.44 9.17 -3.09
CA GLY A 254 0.60 10.38 -3.91
C GLY A 254 0.82 10.10 -5.38
N ALA A 255 0.23 10.92 -6.23
CA ALA A 255 0.37 10.87 -7.69
C ALA A 255 -0.09 12.22 -8.28
N SER A 256 0.05 12.40 -9.60
CA SER A 256 -0.55 13.53 -10.29
C SER A 256 -2.08 13.47 -10.26
N HIS A 257 -2.74 14.62 -10.18
CA HIS A 257 -4.20 14.76 -10.29
C HIS A 257 -4.70 14.26 -11.65
N PHE A 258 -3.94 14.54 -12.71
CA PHE A 258 -4.30 14.19 -14.08
C PHE A 258 -3.41 13.10 -14.65
N ASP A 259 -4.01 12.26 -15.49
CA ASP A 259 -3.29 11.28 -16.30
C ASP A 259 -2.58 11.95 -17.49
N SER A 260 -1.91 11.17 -18.34
CA SER A 260 -1.19 11.74 -19.48
C SER A 260 -2.08 12.35 -20.56
N LYS A 261 -3.37 12.05 -20.55
CA LYS A 261 -4.37 12.65 -21.45
C LYS A 261 -4.98 13.93 -20.87
N GLY A 262 -4.82 14.17 -19.58
CA GLY A 262 -5.43 15.31 -18.87
C GLY A 262 -6.76 14.94 -18.20
N GLU A 263 -7.09 13.66 -18.11
CA GLU A 263 -8.28 13.17 -17.42
C GLU A 263 -7.99 12.98 -15.93
N LEU A 264 -9.02 13.10 -15.08
CA LEU A 264 -8.86 12.88 -13.64
C LEU A 264 -8.33 11.47 -13.36
N PHE A 265 -7.15 11.39 -12.77
CA PHE A 265 -6.55 10.12 -12.40
C PHE A 265 -7.16 9.62 -11.09
N LYS A 266 -7.79 8.44 -11.18
CA LYS A 266 -8.51 7.83 -10.06
C LYS A 266 -7.63 6.87 -9.28
N GLY A 267 -7.56 7.10 -7.98
CA GLY A 267 -6.79 6.32 -7.04
C GLY A 267 -7.41 4.96 -6.75
N TYR A 268 -6.52 4.03 -6.49
CA TYR A 268 -6.80 2.69 -6.02
C TYR A 268 -5.83 2.38 -4.88
N TYR A 269 -6.40 1.90 -3.79
CA TYR A 269 -5.67 1.38 -2.64
C TYR A 269 -6.40 0.15 -2.14
N GLN A 270 -5.66 -0.93 -1.90
CA GLN A 270 -6.15 -2.08 -1.17
C GLN A 270 -5.20 -2.42 -0.03
N LEU A 271 -5.78 -3.01 1.01
CA LEU A 271 -5.10 -3.63 2.12
C LEU A 271 -5.76 -4.95 2.43
N ASN A 272 -5.02 -6.04 2.26
CA ASN A 272 -5.39 -7.35 2.79
C ASN A 272 -4.47 -7.66 3.96
N LEU A 273 -5.05 -7.84 5.13
CA LEU A 273 -4.35 -8.05 6.39
C LEU A 273 -4.90 -9.31 7.04
N ARG A 274 -4.04 -10.17 7.59
CA ARG A 274 -4.55 -11.30 8.36
C ARG A 274 -5.34 -10.81 9.57
N SER A 275 -6.49 -11.43 9.83
CA SER A 275 -7.39 -11.05 10.91
C SER A 275 -6.71 -11.10 12.28
N ASP A 276 -5.84 -12.08 12.55
CA ASP A 276 -5.13 -12.18 13.82
C ASP A 276 -4.10 -11.04 14.02
N VAL A 277 -3.43 -10.64 12.94
CA VAL A 277 -2.54 -9.47 12.96
C VAL A 277 -3.34 -8.18 13.15
N ALA A 278 -4.47 -8.02 12.46
CA ALA A 278 -5.37 -6.88 12.64
C ALA A 278 -5.84 -6.77 14.10
N ARG A 279 -6.28 -7.87 14.70
CA ARG A 279 -6.71 -7.92 16.11
C ARG A 279 -5.59 -7.54 17.07
N CYS A 280 -4.37 -8.04 16.82
CA CYS A 280 -3.21 -7.67 17.63
C CYS A 280 -2.88 -6.17 17.52
N LEU A 281 -2.90 -5.61 16.31
CA LEU A 281 -2.58 -4.19 16.07
C LEU A 281 -3.61 -3.24 16.70
N TYR A 282 -4.88 -3.62 16.70
CA TYR A 282 -5.99 -2.76 17.14
C TYR A 282 -6.55 -3.11 18.52
N GLY A 283 -6.10 -4.19 19.15
CA GLY A 283 -6.65 -4.67 20.42
C GLY A 283 -8.09 -5.18 20.32
N PHE A 284 -8.53 -5.64 19.14
CA PHE A 284 -9.88 -6.20 18.98
C PHE A 284 -10.00 -7.61 19.57
N GLY A 285 -11.16 -7.89 20.17
CA GLY A 285 -11.56 -9.22 20.63
C GLY A 285 -11.90 -10.15 19.45
N SER A 286 -12.67 -11.21 19.66
CA SER A 286 -13.01 -12.19 18.60
C SER A 286 -14.20 -11.81 17.69
N ALA A 287 -14.95 -10.76 18.02
CA ALA A 287 -16.12 -10.35 17.24
C ALA A 287 -15.76 -9.86 15.82
N PRO A 288 -16.71 -9.84 14.86
CA PRO A 288 -16.44 -9.33 13.51
C PRO A 288 -15.92 -7.89 13.52
N ILE A 289 -14.85 -7.61 12.77
CA ILE A 289 -14.32 -6.26 12.63
C ILE A 289 -15.17 -5.51 11.61
N GLN A 290 -15.76 -4.38 12.03
CA GLN A 290 -16.33 -3.39 11.12
C GLN A 290 -15.28 -2.32 10.83
N ALA A 291 -15.34 -1.70 9.66
CA ALA A 291 -14.43 -0.62 9.31
C ALA A 291 -15.18 0.51 8.62
N LYS A 292 -14.62 1.71 8.72
CA LYS A 292 -14.96 2.84 7.88
C LYS A 292 -13.68 3.38 7.29
N ILE A 293 -13.58 3.36 5.96
CA ILE A 293 -12.44 3.96 5.27
C ILE A 293 -12.79 5.41 4.98
N GLU A 294 -11.95 6.32 5.44
CA GLU A 294 -12.00 7.75 5.16
C GLU A 294 -10.78 8.12 4.32
N VAL A 295 -11.02 8.66 3.13
CA VAL A 295 -9.96 9.18 2.27
C VAL A 295 -10.01 10.69 2.38
N SER A 296 -8.99 11.30 2.97
CA SER A 296 -8.85 12.76 2.98
C SER A 296 -7.88 13.20 1.89
N SER A 297 -8.27 14.24 1.16
CA SER A 297 -7.37 14.98 0.28
C SER A 297 -6.35 15.77 1.11
N SER A 298 -5.31 16.29 0.46
CA SER A 298 -4.27 17.12 1.10
C SER A 298 -4.82 18.40 1.75
N ASP A 299 -6.01 18.84 1.35
CA ASP A 299 -6.74 19.97 1.92
C ASP A 299 -7.65 19.59 3.12
N GLY A 300 -7.63 18.32 3.54
CA GLY A 300 -8.45 17.81 4.63
C GLY A 300 -9.90 17.51 4.25
N THR A 301 -10.30 17.71 2.99
CA THR A 301 -11.66 17.40 2.54
C THR A 301 -11.84 15.90 2.29
N PRO A 302 -12.99 15.30 2.70
CA PRO A 302 -13.30 13.93 2.36
C PRO A 302 -13.46 13.74 0.84
N SER A 303 -12.71 12.81 0.27
CA SER A 303 -12.83 12.42 -1.14
C SER A 303 -13.94 11.38 -1.30
N VAL A 304 -14.71 11.48 -2.40
CA VAL A 304 -15.73 10.48 -2.76
C VAL A 304 -15.01 9.22 -3.22
N ALA A 305 -14.78 8.29 -2.30
CA ALA A 305 -14.19 6.98 -2.58
C ALA A 305 -15.22 5.87 -2.36
N THR A 306 -15.27 4.91 -3.27
CA THR A 306 -15.96 3.62 -3.02
C THR A 306 -15.09 2.81 -2.07
N THR A 307 -15.68 2.39 -0.96
CA THR A 307 -15.00 1.65 0.09
C THR A 307 -15.65 0.27 0.25
N VAL A 308 -14.83 -0.78 0.23
CA VAL A 308 -15.28 -2.15 0.43
C VAL A 308 -14.46 -2.75 1.55
N ILE A 309 -15.14 -3.32 2.55
CA ILE A 309 -14.53 -3.99 3.68
C ILE A 309 -15.18 -5.35 3.83
N SER A 310 -14.37 -6.39 4.00
CA SER A 310 -14.84 -7.74 4.30
C SER A 310 -13.84 -8.45 5.21
N GLU A 311 -14.34 -9.22 6.16
CA GLU A 311 -13.53 -10.18 6.92
C GLU A 311 -13.99 -11.60 6.57
N SER A 312 -13.14 -12.37 5.90
CA SER A 312 -13.41 -13.77 5.55
C SER A 312 -12.12 -14.57 5.48
N ASP A 313 -12.19 -15.88 5.74
CA ASP A 313 -11.07 -16.81 5.55
C ASP A 313 -9.77 -16.41 6.30
N GLY A 314 -9.92 -15.74 7.44
CA GLY A 314 -8.80 -15.22 8.23
C GLY A 314 -8.15 -13.96 7.67
N TRP A 315 -8.80 -13.27 6.73
CA TRP A 315 -8.35 -12.03 6.12
C TRP A 315 -9.35 -10.89 6.29
N LEU A 316 -8.86 -9.76 6.81
CA LEU A 316 -9.49 -8.46 6.68
C LEU A 316 -9.05 -7.82 5.35
N LYS A 317 -9.97 -7.67 4.42
CA LYS A 317 -9.76 -7.06 3.10
C LYS A 317 -10.44 -5.70 3.06
N MET A 318 -9.70 -4.70 2.58
CA MET A 318 -10.14 -3.32 2.52
C MET A 318 -9.72 -2.72 1.19
N THR A 319 -10.64 -2.06 0.51
CA THR A 319 -10.38 -1.36 -0.76
C THR A 319 -10.95 0.04 -0.71
N ALA A 320 -10.18 1.02 -1.16
CA ALA A 320 -10.61 2.37 -1.46
C ALA A 320 -10.31 2.65 -2.94
N SER A 321 -11.33 3.08 -3.69
CA SER A 321 -11.19 3.37 -5.12
C SER A 321 -11.97 4.61 -5.53
N GLY A 322 -11.52 5.29 -6.59
CA GLY A 322 -12.22 6.45 -7.15
C GLY A 322 -11.88 7.80 -6.51
N PHE A 323 -11.03 7.81 -5.47
CA PHE A 323 -10.49 9.04 -4.91
C PHE A 323 -9.55 9.74 -5.91
N THR A 324 -9.29 11.03 -5.72
CA THR A 324 -8.34 11.80 -6.53
C THR A 324 -7.01 11.95 -5.79
N PHE A 325 -5.91 12.06 -6.55
CA PHE A 325 -4.60 12.43 -6.00
C PHE A 325 -4.50 13.96 -5.89
N SER A 326 -3.75 14.53 -4.94
CA SER A 326 -2.33 14.94 -5.03
C SER A 326 -1.41 14.14 -4.11
N THR A 327 -1.67 14.19 -2.81
CA THR A 327 -1.13 13.27 -1.78
C THR A 327 -2.20 12.99 -0.73
N PRO A 328 -3.24 12.22 -1.05
CA PRO A 328 -4.28 11.88 -0.08
C PRO A 328 -3.73 11.04 1.07
N LYS A 329 -4.26 11.30 2.26
CA LYS A 329 -4.08 10.45 3.43
C LYS A 329 -5.27 9.48 3.49
N ILE A 330 -4.99 8.19 3.36
CA ILE A 330 -5.96 7.13 3.56
C ILE A 330 -5.98 6.84 5.07
N SER A 331 -7.11 7.06 5.72
CA SER A 331 -7.32 6.72 7.12
C SER A 331 -8.40 5.65 7.22
N VAL A 332 -8.04 4.51 7.77
CA VAL A 332 -8.96 3.40 8.00
C VAL A 332 -9.30 3.36 9.47
N LYS A 333 -10.51 3.77 9.85
CA LYS A 333 -11.03 3.63 11.21
C LYS A 333 -11.65 2.25 11.34
N LEU A 334 -11.15 1.42 12.25
CA LEU A 334 -11.74 0.12 12.54
C LEU A 334 -12.54 0.20 13.84
N SER A 335 -13.67 -0.50 13.89
CA SER A 335 -14.54 -0.59 15.06
C SER A 335 -15.08 -2.00 15.22
N GLN A 336 -15.37 -2.42 16.43
CA GLN A 336 -15.97 -3.72 16.72
C GLN A 336 -17.25 -3.47 17.51
N GLU A 337 -18.39 -3.97 17.03
CA GLU A 337 -19.57 -4.03 17.89
C GLU A 337 -19.26 -5.00 19.04
N ALA A 338 -19.40 -4.52 20.28
CA ALA A 338 -19.20 -5.35 21.45
C ALA A 338 -20.16 -6.54 21.37
N THR A 339 -19.61 -7.76 21.37
CA THR A 339 -20.41 -8.95 21.65
C THR A 339 -21.06 -8.76 23.00
N THR A 340 -22.39 -8.62 23.02
CA THR A 340 -23.16 -8.78 24.26
C THR A 340 -22.73 -10.09 24.89
N PRO A 341 -22.31 -10.11 26.17
CA PRO A 341 -21.84 -11.32 26.81
C PRO A 341 -22.92 -12.39 26.68
N VAL A 342 -22.55 -13.50 26.05
CA VAL A 342 -23.33 -14.72 26.06
C VAL A 342 -23.51 -15.09 27.55
N PRO A 343 -24.74 -15.25 28.06
CA PRO A 343 -24.93 -15.67 29.44
C PRO A 343 -24.20 -17.01 29.63
N SER A 344 -23.33 -17.03 30.65
CA SER A 344 -22.59 -18.22 31.08
C SER A 344 -23.53 -19.43 31.17
N PRO A 345 -23.14 -20.62 30.67
CA PRO A 345 -23.96 -21.81 30.82
C PRO A 345 -23.97 -22.20 32.30
N GLU A 346 -25.10 -21.97 32.97
CA GLU A 346 -25.41 -22.58 34.25
C GLU A 346 -25.68 -24.06 34.01
N VAL A 347 -24.90 -24.90 34.69
CA VAL A 347 -25.07 -26.35 34.71
C VAL A 347 -26.40 -26.68 35.39
N SER A 348 -27.38 -27.20 34.66
CA SER A 348 -28.40 -28.06 35.26
C SER A 348 -29.14 -28.91 34.22
N ALA A 349 -29.59 -30.07 34.68
CA ALA A 349 -30.05 -31.21 33.90
C ALA A 349 -31.35 -31.00 33.10
N SER A 350 -31.47 -31.83 32.07
CA SER A 350 -32.63 -32.22 31.22
C SER A 350 -34.01 -32.31 31.91
N PRO A 351 -35.14 -32.51 31.19
CA PRO A 351 -35.56 -32.01 29.87
C PRO A 351 -37.00 -31.43 29.84
N ASN A 352 -37.37 -30.94 28.66
CA ASN A 352 -38.70 -30.75 28.06
C ASN A 352 -39.24 -29.32 27.87
N PRO A 353 -39.88 -29.06 26.70
CA PRO A 353 -39.95 -27.75 26.08
C PRO A 353 -41.36 -27.16 26.12
N VAL A 354 -41.49 -25.90 26.53
CA VAL A 354 -42.70 -25.10 26.29
C VAL A 354 -42.30 -23.74 25.76
N ALA A 355 -42.88 -23.40 24.61
CA ALA A 355 -42.56 -22.25 23.79
C ALA A 355 -42.90 -20.89 24.42
N LYS A 356 -42.21 -19.85 23.88
CA LYS A 356 -42.43 -18.37 23.90
C LYS A 356 -41.47 -17.57 24.82
N PRO A 357 -41.27 -16.24 24.63
CA PRO A 357 -41.68 -15.34 23.53
C PRO A 357 -40.56 -14.41 22.99
N VAL A 358 -40.83 -13.82 21.82
CA VAL A 358 -40.10 -12.68 21.22
C VAL A 358 -40.08 -11.49 22.19
N VAL A 359 -38.88 -11.04 22.58
CA VAL A 359 -38.69 -9.89 23.47
C VAL A 359 -38.99 -8.59 22.70
N SER A 360 -40.14 -7.99 23.01
CA SER A 360 -40.56 -6.68 22.51
C SER A 360 -39.72 -5.55 23.12
N LYS A 361 -39.14 -4.68 22.27
CA LYS A 361 -38.31 -3.53 22.67
C LYS A 361 -39.08 -2.56 23.58
N LYS A 362 -38.47 -2.14 24.69
CA LYS A 362 -39.01 -1.11 25.60
C LYS A 362 -38.67 0.28 25.07
N VAL A 363 -39.65 1.18 25.04
CA VAL A 363 -39.52 2.59 24.62
C VAL A 363 -39.66 3.49 25.85
N THR A 364 -38.84 4.54 25.93
CA THR A 364 -38.91 5.55 27.01
C THR A 364 -39.56 6.82 26.51
N ILE A 365 -40.63 7.27 27.16
CA ILE A 365 -41.27 8.58 26.89
C ILE A 365 -41.03 9.54 28.05
N THR A 366 -41.07 10.83 27.76
CA THR A 366 -41.01 11.89 28.78
C THR A 366 -42.40 12.49 28.94
N CYS A 367 -42.86 12.63 30.18
CA CYS A 367 -44.18 13.10 30.57
C CYS A 367 -44.04 14.32 31.48
N VAL A 368 -44.83 15.36 31.26
CA VAL A 368 -44.75 16.65 31.96
C VAL A 368 -46.09 17.03 32.59
N LYS A 369 -46.05 17.58 33.81
CA LYS A 369 -47.21 18.14 34.52
C LYS A 369 -46.78 19.47 35.14
N GLY A 370 -47.10 20.59 34.51
CA GLY A 370 -46.55 21.89 34.92
C GLY A 370 -45.03 21.94 34.73
N LYS A 371 -44.28 22.30 35.78
CA LYS A 371 -42.80 22.35 35.76
C LYS A 371 -42.12 21.00 36.05
N THR A 372 -42.86 19.97 36.47
CA THR A 372 -42.31 18.65 36.80
C THR A 372 -42.28 17.73 35.58
N THR A 373 -41.14 17.05 35.38
CA THR A 373 -40.90 16.13 34.25
C THR A 373 -40.58 14.73 34.77
N LYS A 374 -41.16 13.68 34.15
CA LYS A 374 -40.97 12.27 34.52
C LYS A 374 -40.76 11.41 33.27
N LYS A 375 -39.73 10.55 33.25
CA LYS A 375 -39.50 9.57 32.17
C LYS A 375 -40.16 8.24 32.52
N VAL A 376 -40.81 7.59 31.54
CA VAL A 376 -41.51 6.31 31.69
C VAL A 376 -41.04 5.35 30.59
N THR A 377 -40.45 4.21 30.99
CA THR A 377 -39.96 3.18 30.07
C THR A 377 -40.83 1.93 30.15
N ALA A 378 -41.49 1.58 29.06
CA ALA A 378 -42.28 0.35 28.93
C ALA A 378 -42.35 -0.08 27.47
N VAL A 379 -42.88 -1.28 27.18
CA VAL A 379 -43.08 -1.75 25.79
C VAL A 379 -44.10 -0.87 25.04
N ASN A 380 -45.05 -0.27 25.77
CA ASN A 380 -45.97 0.73 25.23
C ASN A 380 -46.31 1.77 26.33
N PRO A 381 -45.43 2.74 26.60
CA PRO A 381 -45.54 3.58 27.78
C PRO A 381 -46.66 4.63 27.61
N LYS A 382 -47.41 4.87 28.68
CA LYS A 382 -48.39 5.97 28.78
C LYS A 382 -48.01 6.91 29.92
N CYS A 383 -48.31 8.19 29.77
CA CYS A 383 -48.08 9.15 30.84
C CYS A 383 -49.05 8.91 32.01
N PRO A 384 -48.59 9.02 33.27
CA PRO A 384 -49.45 8.93 34.43
C PRO A 384 -50.57 9.98 34.40
N ILE A 385 -51.68 9.70 35.06
CA ILE A 385 -52.85 10.59 35.10
C ILE A 385 -52.43 11.99 35.56
N GLY A 386 -52.73 12.99 34.73
CA GLY A 386 -52.36 14.39 34.94
C GLY A 386 -51.02 14.82 34.33
N TYR A 387 -50.24 13.92 33.71
CA TYR A 387 -49.06 14.26 32.93
C TYR A 387 -49.35 14.15 31.42
N LYS A 388 -48.89 15.12 30.63
CA LYS A 388 -48.94 15.08 29.17
C LYS A 388 -47.61 14.61 28.61
N LYS A 389 -47.62 13.85 27.50
CA LYS A 389 -46.39 13.45 26.82
C LYS A 389 -45.72 14.71 26.26
N LYS A 390 -44.42 14.85 26.54
CA LYS A 390 -43.58 15.93 26.01
C LYS A 390 -43.22 15.66 24.57
#